data_AF-A0A1C4YC03-F1
#
_entry.id   AF-A0A1C4YC03-F1
#
_cell.length_a   1.000
_cell.length_b   1.000
_cell.length_c   1.000
_cell.angle_alpha   90.00
_cell.angle_beta   90.00
_cell.angle_gamma   90.00
#
_symmetry.space_group_name_H-M   'P 1'
#
loop_
_entity.id
_entity.type
_entity.pdbx_description
1 polymer ?
#
loop_
_entity_poly.entity_id
_entity_poly.type
_entity_poly.pdbx_seq_one_letter_code
_entity_poly.pdbx_strand_id
1 'polypeptide(L)'
;MVWQRQSVWSHAAAAEKRRVVRARRTVAGLTIGAAVAGSLATQLGESHRTASRALAILAAAALLLVPVAARWTSRDTVHAWTRLRSVSEALKADVHRYLAGVAPFAGADRDRVLLRRADTLLDDSGDLVGRTVGRAPVARPLPDIHDVPSYLTARVRGQVTGYYTPMARRMARLAARVRWAATAVTVASALLAATVGVLGDGLGLTAWLGVAATVTTALVGYGAAEQYEAQQIEFARTADQLTRLCVTRETGHGWTDDDAFVAEAERIISLSNEGWMAKMIEEDGAAQQ
;
A
#
# COMPACT_ATOMS: atom_id res chain seq x y z
N MET A 1 -19.63 20.37 -4.73
CA MET A 1 -18.78 20.21 -5.94
C MET A 1 -17.39 19.64 -5.62
N VAL A 2 -16.60 20.26 -4.73
CA VAL A 2 -15.23 19.79 -4.38
C VAL A 2 -15.21 18.38 -3.79
N TRP A 3 -16.17 18.02 -2.93
CA TRP A 3 -16.29 16.65 -2.38
C TRP A 3 -16.50 15.57 -3.45
N GLN A 4 -17.26 15.89 -4.51
CA GLN A 4 -17.45 14.97 -5.63
C GLN A 4 -16.16 14.84 -6.46
N ARG A 5 -15.45 15.94 -6.69
CA ARG A 5 -14.12 15.91 -7.34
C ARG A 5 -13.16 15.05 -6.52
N GLN A 6 -13.05 15.29 -5.22
CA GLN A 6 -12.28 14.45 -4.29
C GLN A 6 -12.64 12.96 -4.46
N SER A 7 -13.93 12.63 -4.57
CA SER A 7 -14.41 11.26 -4.75
C SER A 7 -13.86 10.63 -6.04
N VAL A 8 -13.84 11.36 -7.16
CA VAL A 8 -13.29 10.86 -8.44
C VAL A 8 -11.79 10.56 -8.32
N TRP A 9 -11.01 11.47 -7.75
CA TRP A 9 -9.57 11.29 -7.54
C TRP A 9 -9.26 10.13 -6.59
N SER A 10 -10.07 9.99 -5.53
CA SER A 10 -10.00 8.85 -4.61
C SER A 10 -10.25 7.52 -5.33
N HIS A 11 -11.22 7.46 -6.25
CA HIS A 11 -11.48 6.26 -7.07
C HIS A 11 -10.34 5.96 -8.05
N ALA A 12 -9.78 7.00 -8.67
CA ALA A 12 -8.61 6.90 -9.53
C ALA A 12 -7.43 6.26 -8.79
N ALA A 13 -7.07 6.84 -7.63
CA ALA A 13 -6.02 6.32 -6.77
C ALA A 13 -6.29 4.87 -6.34
N ALA A 14 -7.52 4.53 -5.94
CA ALA A 14 -7.87 3.17 -5.52
C ALA A 14 -7.75 2.14 -6.64
N ALA A 15 -8.07 2.51 -7.88
CA ALA A 15 -7.93 1.61 -9.02
C ALA A 15 -6.46 1.39 -9.40
N GLU A 16 -5.62 2.43 -9.40
CA GLU A 16 -4.19 2.27 -9.66
C GLU A 16 -3.53 1.43 -8.56
N LYS A 17 -3.88 1.68 -7.28
CA LYS A 17 -3.45 0.81 -6.17
C LYS A 17 -3.79 -0.66 -6.42
N ARG A 18 -5.02 -0.96 -6.84
CA ARG A 18 -5.45 -2.34 -7.12
C ARG A 18 -4.66 -2.96 -8.27
N ARG A 19 -4.30 -2.19 -9.29
CA ARG A 19 -3.48 -2.66 -10.42
C ARG A 19 -2.08 -3.04 -9.94
N VAL A 20 -1.40 -2.15 -9.21
CA VAL A 20 -0.06 -2.40 -8.64
C VAL A 20 -0.08 -3.65 -7.74
N VAL A 21 -1.03 -3.73 -6.80
CA VAL A 21 -1.13 -4.86 -5.87
C VAL A 21 -1.42 -6.18 -6.61
N ARG A 22 -2.29 -6.16 -7.62
CA ARG A 22 -2.59 -7.36 -8.42
C ARG A 22 -1.38 -7.78 -9.23
N ALA A 23 -0.66 -6.84 -9.82
CA ALA A 23 0.55 -7.11 -10.59
C ALA A 23 1.64 -7.76 -9.72
N ARG A 24 1.95 -7.20 -8.55
CA ARG A 24 2.91 -7.79 -7.60
C ARG A 24 2.54 -9.23 -7.21
N ARG A 25 1.25 -9.47 -6.90
CA ARG A 25 0.75 -10.83 -6.60
C ARG A 25 0.87 -11.78 -7.80
N THR A 26 0.62 -11.27 -9.00
CA THR A 26 0.73 -12.07 -10.23
C THR A 26 2.18 -12.45 -10.48
N VAL A 27 3.13 -11.52 -10.34
CA VAL A 27 4.56 -11.84 -10.47
C VAL A 27 4.98 -12.88 -9.45
N ALA A 28 4.67 -12.69 -8.16
CA ALA A 28 4.99 -13.66 -7.13
C ALA A 28 4.39 -15.05 -7.42
N GLY A 29 3.12 -15.09 -7.83
CA GLY A 29 2.42 -16.33 -8.18
C GLY A 29 3.01 -17.03 -9.41
N LEU A 30 3.36 -16.29 -10.46
CA LEU A 30 4.01 -16.83 -11.67
C LEU A 30 5.40 -17.38 -11.35
N THR A 31 6.20 -16.66 -10.57
CA THR A 31 7.56 -17.08 -10.19
C THR A 31 7.54 -18.36 -9.34
N ILE A 32 6.67 -18.42 -8.31
CA ILE A 32 6.53 -19.61 -7.48
C ILE A 32 5.96 -20.79 -8.30
N GLY A 33 4.92 -20.54 -9.10
CA GLY A 33 4.31 -21.56 -9.96
C GLY A 33 5.29 -22.14 -10.97
N ALA A 34 6.13 -21.29 -11.57
CA ALA A 34 7.17 -21.74 -12.49
C ALA A 34 8.22 -22.62 -11.81
N ALA A 35 8.69 -22.24 -10.62
CA ALA A 35 9.64 -23.04 -9.86
C ALA A 35 9.06 -24.42 -9.50
N VAL A 36 7.83 -24.47 -9.00
CA VAL A 36 7.15 -25.74 -8.67
C VAL A 36 6.95 -26.60 -9.92
N ALA A 37 6.43 -26.03 -11.01
CA ALA A 37 6.21 -26.77 -12.26
C ALA A 37 7.53 -27.30 -12.85
N GLY A 38 8.60 -26.50 -12.81
CA GLY A 38 9.93 -26.91 -13.25
C GLY A 38 10.48 -28.09 -12.44
N SER A 39 10.37 -28.03 -11.11
CA SER A 39 10.84 -29.10 -10.22
C SER A 39 9.98 -30.37 -10.27
N LEU A 40 8.71 -30.27 -10.64
CA LEU A 40 7.88 -31.44 -10.92
C LEU A 40 8.21 -32.04 -12.29
N ALA A 41 8.51 -31.21 -13.29
CA ALA A 41 8.91 -31.69 -14.62
C ALA A 41 10.19 -32.53 -14.56
N THR A 42 11.17 -32.12 -13.75
CA THR A 42 12.42 -32.86 -13.55
C THR A 42 12.21 -34.20 -12.84
N GLN A 43 11.33 -34.25 -11.84
CA GLN A 43 11.05 -35.49 -11.09
C GLN A 43 10.26 -36.53 -11.89
N LEU A 44 9.32 -36.12 -12.74
CA LEU A 44 8.56 -37.06 -13.57
C LEU A 44 9.44 -37.76 -14.63
N GLY A 45 10.52 -37.09 -15.06
CA GLY A 45 11.54 -37.66 -15.94
C GLY A 45 10.97 -38.33 -17.20
N GLU A 46 11.62 -39.42 -17.60
CA GLU A 46 11.23 -40.21 -18.78
C GLU A 46 9.96 -41.06 -18.57
N SER A 47 9.70 -41.48 -17.33
CA SER A 47 8.57 -42.34 -16.95
C SER A 47 7.22 -41.75 -17.33
N HIS A 48 7.11 -40.41 -17.32
CA HIS A 48 5.92 -39.68 -17.77
C HIS A 48 6.29 -38.52 -18.71
N ARG A 49 6.97 -38.84 -19.81
CA ARG A 49 7.50 -37.88 -20.79
C ARG A 49 6.52 -36.77 -21.22
N THR A 50 5.26 -37.10 -21.49
CA THR A 50 4.24 -36.12 -21.89
C THR A 50 3.91 -35.12 -20.77
N ALA A 51 3.73 -35.62 -19.55
CA ALA A 51 3.43 -34.79 -18.38
C ALA A 51 4.63 -33.91 -17.99
N SER A 52 5.85 -34.46 -18.03
CA SER A 52 7.10 -33.71 -17.81
C SER A 52 7.24 -32.55 -18.80
N ARG A 53 7.04 -32.81 -20.10
CA ARG A 53 7.07 -31.75 -21.13
C ARG A 53 6.00 -30.68 -20.92
N ALA A 54 4.77 -31.07 -20.59
CA ALA A 54 3.71 -30.13 -20.33
C ALA A 54 4.05 -29.19 -19.15
N LEU A 55 4.58 -29.74 -18.05
CA LEU A 55 5.01 -28.96 -16.89
C LEU A 55 6.20 -28.04 -17.19
N ALA A 56 7.18 -28.50 -17.98
CA ALA A 56 8.30 -27.68 -18.41
C ALA A 56 7.84 -26.49 -19.28
N ILE A 57 6.90 -26.72 -20.20
CA ILE A 57 6.29 -25.66 -21.02
C ILE A 57 5.51 -24.67 -20.14
N LEU A 58 4.74 -25.17 -19.17
CA LEU A 58 4.02 -24.31 -18.22
C LEU A 58 4.98 -23.45 -17.38
N ALA A 59 6.09 -24.03 -16.91
CA ALA A 59 7.11 -23.29 -16.17
C ALA A 59 7.74 -22.17 -17.01
N ALA A 60 8.13 -22.48 -18.26
CA ALA A 60 8.68 -21.51 -19.19
C ALA A 60 7.66 -20.41 -19.53
N ALA A 61 6.42 -20.77 -19.83
CA ALA A 61 5.34 -19.82 -20.11
C ALA A 61 5.07 -18.90 -18.92
N ALA A 62 5.05 -19.43 -17.70
CA ALA A 62 4.88 -18.64 -16.49
C ALA A 62 6.01 -17.63 -16.29
N LEU A 63 7.28 -18.03 -16.48
CA LEU A 63 8.43 -17.11 -16.41
C LEU A 63 8.39 -16.04 -17.50
N LEU A 64 8.00 -16.39 -18.73
CA LEU A 64 7.88 -15.43 -19.82
C LEU A 64 6.78 -14.38 -19.58
N LEU A 65 5.78 -14.70 -18.76
CA LEU A 65 4.72 -13.76 -18.39
C LEU A 65 5.11 -12.83 -17.22
N VAL A 66 6.18 -13.11 -16.49
CA VAL A 66 6.64 -12.29 -15.35
C VAL A 66 6.91 -10.82 -15.77
N PRO A 67 7.70 -10.52 -16.81
CA PRO A 67 7.94 -9.13 -17.24
C PRO A 67 6.66 -8.41 -17.67
N VAL A 68 5.72 -9.14 -18.28
CA VAL A 68 4.42 -8.61 -18.71
C VAL A 68 3.54 -8.21 -17.53
N ALA A 69 3.63 -8.91 -16.40
CA ALA A 69 2.99 -8.52 -15.15
C ALA A 69 3.76 -7.39 -14.45
N ALA A 70 5.09 -7.47 -14.42
CA ALA A 70 5.97 -6.52 -13.74
C ALA A 70 5.95 -5.09 -14.33
N ARG A 71 5.60 -4.90 -15.61
CA ARG A 71 5.44 -3.54 -16.17
C ARG A 71 4.44 -2.66 -15.40
N TRP A 72 3.47 -3.28 -14.72
CA TRP A 72 2.45 -2.59 -13.92
C TRP A 72 2.88 -2.34 -12.47
N THR A 73 4.06 -2.83 -12.08
CA THR A 73 4.74 -2.50 -10.82
C THR A 73 5.84 -1.47 -11.03
N SER A 74 5.86 -0.80 -12.19
CA SER A 74 6.86 0.21 -12.50
C SER A 74 6.77 1.41 -11.56
N ARG A 75 7.91 2.06 -11.35
CA ARG A 75 8.04 3.30 -10.58
C ARG A 75 7.05 4.37 -11.05
N ASP A 76 6.85 4.51 -12.35
CA ASP A 76 5.89 5.47 -12.92
C ASP A 76 4.44 5.17 -12.51
N THR A 77 4.06 3.89 -12.48
CA THR A 77 2.71 3.48 -12.06
C THR A 77 2.48 3.77 -10.58
N VAL A 78 3.51 3.49 -9.76
CA VAL A 78 3.45 3.78 -8.32
C VAL A 78 3.46 5.28 -8.06
N HIS A 79 4.30 6.05 -8.76
CA HIS A 79 4.34 7.51 -8.67
C HIS A 79 3.02 8.17 -9.11
N ALA A 80 2.41 7.70 -10.21
CA ALA A 80 1.11 8.19 -10.63
C ALA A 80 0.02 7.91 -9.58
N TRP A 81 0.05 6.72 -8.99
CA TRP A 81 -0.87 6.35 -7.91
C TRP A 81 -0.68 7.22 -6.67
N THR A 82 0.56 7.44 -6.21
CA THR A 82 0.84 8.27 -5.04
C THR A 82 0.43 9.72 -5.26
N ARG A 83 0.67 10.29 -6.45
CA ARG A 83 0.18 11.65 -6.76
C ARG A 83 -1.35 11.74 -6.86
N LEU A 84 -2.03 10.75 -7.44
CA LEU A 84 -3.51 10.70 -7.42
C LEU A 84 -4.04 10.65 -5.97
N ARG A 85 -3.36 9.90 -5.10
CA ARG A 85 -3.68 9.77 -3.68
C ARG A 85 -3.46 11.10 -2.95
N SER A 86 -2.35 11.81 -3.19
CA SER A 86 -2.04 13.08 -2.55
C SER A 86 -3.06 14.16 -2.90
N VAL A 87 -3.41 14.31 -4.18
CA VAL A 87 -4.47 15.26 -4.62
C VAL A 87 -5.80 14.93 -3.95
N SER A 88 -6.18 13.65 -3.93
CA SER A 88 -7.39 13.20 -3.24
C SER A 88 -7.40 13.50 -1.73
N GLU A 89 -6.26 13.46 -1.05
CA GLU A 89 -6.17 13.77 0.39
C GLU A 89 -6.11 15.28 0.63
N ALA A 90 -5.42 16.04 -0.20
CA ALA A 90 -5.38 17.50 -0.11
C ALA A 90 -6.78 18.10 -0.30
N LEU A 91 -7.53 17.66 -1.32
CA LEU A 91 -8.94 18.06 -1.50
C LEU A 91 -9.81 17.66 -0.29
N LYS A 92 -9.54 16.51 0.32
CA LYS A 92 -10.25 16.05 1.51
C LYS A 92 -9.94 16.94 2.70
N ALA A 93 -8.66 17.25 2.95
CA ALA A 93 -8.22 18.10 4.04
C ALA A 93 -8.84 19.51 3.91
N ASP A 94 -8.83 20.09 2.72
CA ASP A 94 -9.45 21.39 2.46
C ASP A 94 -10.97 21.37 2.73
N VAL A 95 -11.68 20.28 2.37
CA VAL A 95 -13.11 20.13 2.73
C VAL A 95 -13.29 20.03 4.26
N HIS A 96 -12.44 19.31 4.98
CA HIS A 96 -12.57 19.18 6.44
C HIS A 96 -12.30 20.51 7.16
N ARG A 97 -11.26 21.24 6.73
CA ARG A 97 -10.96 22.59 7.24
C ARG A 97 -12.09 23.58 6.93
N TYR A 98 -12.62 23.52 5.71
CA TYR A 98 -13.77 24.32 5.31
C TYR A 98 -14.98 24.04 6.20
N LEU A 99 -15.32 22.77 6.42
CA LEU A 99 -16.45 22.40 7.28
C LEU A 99 -16.23 22.80 8.75
N ALA A 100 -14.99 22.70 9.25
CA ALA A 100 -14.63 23.12 10.59
C ALA A 100 -14.64 24.66 10.78
N GLY A 101 -14.70 25.44 9.69
CA GLY A 101 -14.75 26.90 9.74
C GLY A 101 -13.41 27.57 10.10
N VAL A 102 -12.29 26.86 9.96
CA VAL A 102 -10.94 27.34 10.30
C VAL A 102 -10.22 27.91 9.09
N ALA A 103 -9.10 28.60 9.31
CA ALA A 103 -8.24 29.11 8.24
C ALA A 103 -7.87 28.01 7.20
N PRO A 104 -7.85 28.36 5.90
CA PRO A 104 -8.08 29.68 5.30
C PRO A 104 -9.58 29.98 5.02
N PHE A 105 -10.53 29.28 5.63
CA PHE A 105 -11.96 29.31 5.32
C PHE A 105 -12.83 29.99 6.40
N ALA A 106 -12.24 30.74 7.33
CA ALA A 106 -12.95 31.41 8.42
C ALA A 106 -13.74 32.69 7.99
N GLY A 107 -13.60 33.14 6.73
CA GLY A 107 -14.19 34.40 6.24
C GLY A 107 -15.44 34.24 5.34
N ALA A 108 -16.06 35.36 5.00
CA ALA A 108 -17.24 35.41 4.12
C ALA A 108 -16.99 34.82 2.71
N ASP A 109 -15.76 34.92 2.22
CA ASP A 109 -15.34 34.38 0.91
C ASP A 109 -14.96 32.88 0.92
N ARG A 110 -15.28 32.15 1.99
CA ARG A 110 -14.88 30.73 2.19
C ARG A 110 -15.12 29.83 0.99
N ASP A 111 -16.26 29.98 0.31
CA ASP A 111 -16.63 29.18 -0.86
C ASP A 111 -15.70 29.47 -2.04
N ARG A 112 -15.41 30.76 -2.28
CA ARG A 112 -14.51 31.20 -3.35
C ARG A 112 -13.08 30.76 -3.08
N VAL A 113 -12.63 30.79 -1.81
CA VAL A 113 -11.31 30.31 -1.42
C VAL A 113 -11.19 28.79 -1.63
N LEU A 114 -12.22 28.02 -1.24
CA LEU A 114 -12.24 26.57 -1.42
C LEU A 114 -12.19 26.18 -2.91
N LEU A 115 -13.01 26.82 -3.74
CA LEU A 115 -13.01 26.56 -5.18
C LEU A 115 -11.67 26.91 -5.81
N ARG A 116 -11.11 28.09 -5.51
CA ARG A 116 -9.81 28.53 -6.05
C ARG A 116 -8.69 27.56 -5.70
N ARG A 117 -8.59 27.15 -4.44
CA ARG A 117 -7.56 26.19 -4.00
C ARG A 117 -7.72 24.83 -4.66
N ALA A 118 -8.96 24.35 -4.79
CA ALA A 118 -9.25 23.11 -5.49
C ALA A 118 -8.85 23.20 -6.97
N ASP A 119 -9.18 24.30 -7.64
CA ASP A 119 -8.81 24.52 -9.05
C ASP A 119 -7.29 24.57 -9.22
N THR A 120 -6.57 25.36 -8.41
CA THR A 120 -5.10 25.42 -8.43
C THR A 120 -4.45 24.04 -8.25
N LEU A 121 -4.92 23.26 -7.26
CA LEU A 121 -4.39 21.92 -7.02
C LEU A 121 -4.63 20.97 -8.20
N LEU A 122 -5.77 21.11 -8.87
CA LEU A 122 -6.13 20.29 -10.03
C LEU A 122 -5.34 20.69 -11.28
N ASP A 123 -5.11 21.99 -11.47
CA ASP A 123 -4.28 22.53 -12.55
C ASP A 123 -2.82 22.08 -12.41
N ASP A 124 -2.26 22.13 -11.20
CA ASP A 124 -0.92 21.61 -10.87
C ASP A 124 -0.80 20.08 -11.09
N SER A 125 -1.94 19.40 -11.18
CA SER A 125 -2.05 17.94 -11.37
C SER A 125 -2.62 17.57 -12.74
N GLY A 126 -2.56 18.49 -13.71
CA GLY A 126 -3.15 18.34 -15.04
C GLY A 126 -2.70 17.08 -15.79
N ASP A 127 -1.46 16.65 -15.59
CA ASP A 127 -0.90 15.44 -16.21
C ASP A 127 -1.58 14.14 -15.75
N LEU A 128 -2.29 14.16 -14.61
CA LEU A 128 -3.00 13.00 -14.07
C LEU A 128 -4.48 12.95 -14.47
N VAL A 129 -5.02 14.03 -15.06
CA VAL A 129 -6.45 14.15 -15.40
C VAL A 129 -6.91 13.00 -16.30
N GLY A 130 -6.07 12.56 -17.24
CA GLY A 130 -6.36 11.41 -18.11
C GLY A 130 -6.71 10.12 -17.35
N ARG A 131 -6.19 9.93 -16.12
CA ARG A 131 -6.47 8.75 -15.27
C ARG A 131 -7.81 8.85 -14.52
N THR A 132 -8.42 10.04 -14.53
CA THR A 132 -9.73 10.31 -13.92
C THR A 132 -10.89 10.24 -14.93
N VAL A 133 -10.60 10.30 -16.23
CA VAL A 133 -11.59 10.25 -17.31
C VAL A 133 -12.46 8.99 -17.22
N GLY A 134 -13.77 9.16 -17.43
CA GLY A 134 -14.74 8.06 -17.40
C GLY A 134 -15.10 7.56 -16.00
N ARG A 135 -14.61 8.19 -14.93
CA ARG A 135 -14.95 7.81 -13.55
C ARG A 135 -16.04 8.71 -13.00
N ALA A 136 -17.18 8.10 -12.69
CA ALA A 136 -18.25 8.79 -11.99
C ALA A 136 -17.87 9.06 -10.52
N PRO A 137 -18.25 10.21 -9.95
CA PRO A 137 -18.20 10.42 -8.51
C PRO A 137 -19.09 9.39 -7.81
N VAL A 138 -18.56 8.72 -6.78
CA VAL A 138 -19.42 7.95 -5.88
C VAL A 138 -20.07 8.92 -4.91
N ALA A 139 -21.40 8.87 -4.85
CA ALA A 139 -22.22 9.61 -3.92
C ALA A 139 -21.84 9.24 -2.48
N ARG A 140 -21.33 10.22 -1.74
CA ARG A 140 -20.98 10.09 -0.32
C ARG A 140 -21.53 11.30 0.40
N PRO A 141 -22.16 11.12 1.59
CA PRO A 141 -22.56 12.27 2.39
C PRO A 141 -21.32 13.10 2.73
N LEU A 142 -21.53 14.39 2.97
CA LEU A 142 -20.49 15.21 3.58
C LEU A 142 -20.23 14.69 5.00
N PRO A 143 -18.98 14.79 5.48
CA PRO A 143 -18.69 14.58 6.90
C PRO A 143 -19.56 15.50 7.77
N ASP A 144 -20.08 14.98 8.86
CA ASP A 144 -20.86 15.75 9.84
C ASP A 144 -19.91 16.60 10.69
N ILE A 145 -19.47 17.72 10.11
CA ILE A 145 -18.53 18.68 10.69
C ILE A 145 -19.12 20.05 10.48
N HIS A 146 -19.26 20.79 11.56
CA HIS A 146 -19.79 22.15 11.59
C HIS A 146 -18.94 23.11 12.44
N ASP A 147 -17.95 22.58 13.17
CA ASP A 147 -17.04 23.31 14.04
C ASP A 147 -15.81 22.43 14.39
N VAL A 148 -14.91 22.95 15.22
CA VAL A 148 -13.69 22.26 15.65
C VAL A 148 -13.98 21.04 16.55
N PRO A 149 -14.92 21.09 17.52
CA PRO A 149 -15.32 19.90 18.30
C PRO A 149 -15.86 18.73 17.45
N SER A 150 -16.74 19.01 16.49
CA SER A 150 -17.26 18.01 15.54
C SER A 150 -16.16 17.50 14.61
N TYR A 151 -15.24 18.36 14.15
CA TYR A 151 -14.02 17.96 13.43
C TYR A 151 -13.16 16.99 14.26
N LEU A 152 -12.88 17.31 15.52
CA LEU A 152 -12.06 16.48 16.40
C LEU A 152 -12.65 15.07 16.53
N THR A 153 -13.97 14.98 16.66
CA THR A 153 -14.67 13.70 16.80
C THR A 153 -14.76 12.94 15.47
N ALA A 154 -15.30 13.56 14.43
CA ALA A 154 -15.56 12.92 13.14
C ALA A 154 -14.28 12.62 12.35
N ARG A 155 -13.30 13.54 12.38
CA ARG A 155 -12.05 13.43 11.61
C ARG A 155 -10.94 12.81 12.44
N VAL A 156 -10.54 13.43 13.55
CA VAL A 156 -9.30 13.03 14.25
C VAL A 156 -9.50 11.72 15.01
N ARG A 157 -10.45 11.67 15.95
CA ARG A 157 -10.75 10.44 16.72
C ARG A 157 -11.27 9.33 15.81
N GLY A 158 -12.08 9.67 14.81
CA GLY A 158 -12.53 8.74 13.78
C GLY A 158 -11.36 8.09 13.01
N GLN A 159 -10.34 8.85 12.65
CA GLN A 159 -9.13 8.32 12.01
C GLN A 159 -8.30 7.44 12.96
N VAL A 160 -8.12 7.84 14.22
CA VAL A 160 -7.36 7.06 15.21
C VAL A 160 -8.00 5.69 15.43
N THR A 161 -9.31 5.68 15.72
CA THR A 161 -10.06 4.48 16.12
C THR A 161 -10.48 3.62 14.92
N GLY A 162 -10.92 4.26 13.84
CA GLY A 162 -11.47 3.58 12.66
C GLY A 162 -10.43 3.20 11.61
N TYR A 163 -9.26 3.84 11.59
CA TYR A 163 -8.27 3.63 10.52
C TYR A 163 -6.88 3.27 11.03
N TYR A 164 -6.19 4.19 11.71
CA TYR A 164 -4.77 4.03 12.03
C TYR A 164 -4.51 2.89 13.01
N THR A 165 -5.25 2.81 14.11
CA THR A 165 -5.06 1.74 15.11
C THR A 165 -5.38 0.34 14.55
N PRO A 166 -6.54 0.12 13.89
CA PRO A 166 -6.82 -1.17 13.26
C PRO A 166 -5.80 -1.54 12.19
N MET A 167 -5.33 -0.57 11.40
CA MET A 167 -4.36 -0.82 10.34
C MET A 167 -2.99 -1.21 10.91
N ALA A 168 -2.50 -0.52 11.95
CA ALA A 168 -1.27 -0.88 12.64
C ALA A 168 -1.31 -2.33 13.14
N ARG A 169 -2.42 -2.74 13.79
CA ARG A 169 -2.62 -4.13 14.26
C ARG A 169 -2.70 -5.13 13.11
N ARG A 170 -3.27 -4.74 11.97
CA ARG A 170 -3.34 -5.60 10.79
C ARG A 170 -1.96 -5.81 10.19
N MET A 171 -1.17 -4.73 10.05
CA MET A 171 0.19 -4.80 9.53
C MET A 171 1.09 -5.62 10.45
N ALA A 172 0.98 -5.47 11.78
CA ALA A 172 1.67 -6.31 12.76
C ALA A 172 1.41 -7.81 12.53
N ARG A 173 0.14 -8.18 12.34
CA ARG A 173 -0.27 -9.57 12.07
C ARG A 173 0.28 -10.09 10.75
N LEU A 174 0.29 -9.27 9.70
CA LEU A 174 0.84 -9.66 8.40
C LEU A 174 2.36 -9.84 8.48
N ALA A 175 3.08 -8.91 9.12
CA ALA A 175 4.51 -9.03 9.37
C ALA A 175 4.85 -10.33 10.11
N ALA A 176 4.12 -10.65 11.18
CA ALA A 176 4.32 -11.88 11.93
C ALA A 176 4.12 -13.15 11.08
N ARG A 177 3.09 -13.16 10.22
CA ARG A 177 2.84 -14.29 9.31
C ARG A 177 3.95 -14.45 8.28
N VAL A 178 4.43 -13.36 7.69
CA VAL A 178 5.52 -13.42 6.70
C VAL A 178 6.80 -13.90 7.37
N ARG A 179 7.15 -13.38 8.56
CA ARG A 179 8.31 -13.86 9.32
C ARG A 179 8.21 -15.36 9.62
N TRP A 180 7.06 -15.83 10.11
CA TRP A 180 6.87 -17.24 10.40
C TRP A 180 6.99 -18.11 9.15
N ALA A 181 6.39 -17.68 8.03
CA ALA A 181 6.51 -18.39 6.75
C ALA A 181 7.96 -18.43 6.26
N ALA A 182 8.69 -17.31 6.34
CA ALA A 182 10.10 -17.24 5.97
C ALA A 182 10.95 -18.19 6.83
N THR A 183 10.77 -18.18 8.15
CA THR A 183 11.45 -19.11 9.06
C THR A 183 11.12 -20.56 8.71
N ALA A 184 9.86 -20.89 8.46
CA ALA A 184 9.43 -22.24 8.11
C ALA A 184 10.09 -22.71 6.80
N VAL A 185 10.14 -21.86 5.76
CA VAL A 185 10.80 -22.17 4.49
C VAL A 185 12.32 -22.35 4.68
N THR A 186 12.96 -21.50 5.48
CA THR A 186 14.40 -21.63 5.78
C THR A 186 14.72 -22.94 6.49
N VAL A 187 13.93 -23.31 7.52
CA VAL A 187 14.11 -24.58 8.24
C VAL A 187 13.87 -25.76 7.30
N ALA A 188 12.80 -25.73 6.50
CA ALA A 188 12.52 -26.78 5.53
C ALA A 188 13.66 -26.93 4.50
N SER A 189 14.22 -25.81 4.02
CA SER A 189 15.36 -25.79 3.10
C SER A 189 16.59 -26.44 3.72
N ALA A 190 16.90 -26.12 4.98
CA ALA A 190 18.02 -26.69 5.70
C ALA A 190 17.87 -28.21 5.91
N LEU A 191 16.67 -28.66 6.28
CA LEU A 191 16.37 -30.09 6.42
C LEU A 191 16.47 -30.84 5.09
N LEU A 192 15.96 -30.26 4.00
CA LEU A 192 16.11 -30.81 2.65
C LEU A 192 17.58 -30.94 2.25
N ALA A 193 18.37 -29.87 2.44
CA ALA A 193 19.80 -29.87 2.13
C ALA A 193 20.57 -30.90 2.96
N ALA A 194 20.29 -31.01 4.26
CA ALA A 194 20.90 -32.01 5.13
C ALA A 194 20.55 -33.44 4.70
N THR A 195 19.30 -33.69 4.33
CA THR A 195 18.83 -35.01 3.87
C THR A 195 19.53 -35.42 2.58
N VAL A 196 19.63 -34.51 1.60
CA VAL A 196 20.38 -34.75 0.35
C VAL A 196 21.86 -34.99 0.64
N GLY A 197 22.46 -34.22 1.53
CA GLY A 197 23.87 -34.36 1.88
C GLY A 197 24.22 -35.70 2.57
N VAL A 198 23.29 -36.26 3.36
CA VAL A 198 23.52 -37.52 4.10
C VAL A 198 23.09 -38.74 3.30
N LEU A 199 21.92 -38.71 2.66
CA LEU A 199 21.31 -39.88 1.99
C LEU A 199 21.57 -39.90 0.48
N GLY A 200 22.16 -38.84 -0.08
CA GLY A 200 22.25 -38.63 -1.52
C GLY A 200 20.91 -38.21 -2.15
N ASP A 201 20.92 -37.97 -3.46
CA ASP A 201 19.75 -37.47 -4.21
C ASP A 201 18.81 -38.58 -4.73
N GLY A 202 18.80 -39.75 -4.09
CA GLY A 202 17.98 -40.89 -4.54
C GLY A 202 16.46 -40.63 -4.54
N LEU A 203 16.01 -39.59 -3.85
CA LEU A 203 14.61 -39.14 -3.78
C LEU A 203 14.32 -37.89 -4.64
N GLY A 204 15.28 -37.39 -5.42
CA GLY A 204 15.12 -36.20 -6.28
C GLY A 204 14.87 -34.90 -5.51
N LEU A 205 15.35 -34.81 -4.26
CA LEU A 205 15.11 -33.67 -3.36
C LEU A 205 15.91 -32.43 -3.77
N THR A 206 16.99 -32.58 -4.54
CA THR A 206 17.81 -31.47 -5.03
C THR A 206 17.00 -30.48 -5.87
N ALA A 207 16.02 -30.97 -6.65
CA ALA A 207 15.14 -30.13 -7.47
C ALA A 207 14.27 -29.19 -6.61
N TRP A 208 13.96 -29.54 -5.35
CA TRP A 208 13.16 -28.72 -4.46
C TRP A 208 13.95 -27.62 -3.76
N LEU A 209 15.28 -27.71 -3.70
CA LEU A 209 16.13 -26.64 -3.17
C LEU A 209 15.98 -25.35 -3.98
N GLY A 210 15.87 -25.46 -5.31
CA GLY A 210 15.60 -24.33 -6.19
C GLY A 210 14.23 -23.68 -5.95
N VAL A 211 13.21 -24.50 -5.66
CA VAL A 211 11.87 -23.99 -5.28
C VAL A 211 11.95 -23.24 -3.96
N ALA A 212 12.60 -23.82 -2.96
CA ALA A 212 12.72 -23.21 -1.65
C ALA A 212 13.51 -21.89 -1.73
N ALA A 213 14.60 -21.84 -2.49
CA ALA A 213 15.33 -20.60 -2.78
C ALA A 213 14.46 -19.57 -3.49
N THR A 214 13.64 -19.99 -4.46
CA THR A 214 12.70 -19.11 -5.18
C THR A 214 11.62 -18.56 -4.26
N VAL A 215 11.04 -19.39 -3.39
CA VAL A 215 10.04 -18.97 -2.39
C VAL A 215 10.67 -18.01 -1.38
N THR A 216 11.87 -18.32 -0.86
CA THR A 216 12.61 -17.41 0.02
C THR A 216 12.89 -16.09 -0.67
N THR A 217 13.34 -16.11 -1.93
CA THR A 217 13.56 -14.89 -2.73
C THR A 217 12.26 -14.14 -2.96
N ALA A 218 11.13 -14.82 -3.17
CA ALA A 218 9.83 -14.17 -3.29
C ALA A 218 9.32 -13.60 -1.96
N LEU A 219 9.72 -14.15 -0.81
CA LEU A 219 9.36 -13.62 0.50
C LEU A 219 10.26 -12.43 0.89
N VAL A 220 11.56 -12.54 0.64
CA VAL A 220 12.61 -11.57 1.00
C VAL A 220 12.75 -10.46 -0.03
N GLY A 221 12.84 -10.80 -1.31
CA GLY A 221 12.99 -9.85 -2.41
C GLY A 221 11.76 -8.97 -2.65
N TYR A 222 10.60 -9.35 -2.10
CA TYR A 222 9.44 -8.45 -2.03
C TYR A 222 9.40 -7.60 -0.76
N GLY A 223 10.40 -7.69 0.12
CA GLY A 223 10.51 -6.89 1.34
C GLY A 223 9.27 -7.00 2.23
N ALA A 224 8.46 -8.04 2.09
CA ALA A 224 7.07 -7.99 2.55
C ALA A 224 6.98 -7.88 4.09
N ALA A 225 7.90 -8.53 4.81
CA ALA A 225 7.98 -8.40 6.26
C ALA A 225 8.39 -6.99 6.68
N GLU A 226 9.50 -6.48 6.13
CA GLU A 226 10.06 -5.17 6.46
C GLU A 226 9.09 -4.03 6.08
N GLN A 227 8.43 -4.15 4.93
CA GLN A 227 7.39 -3.23 4.48
C GLN A 227 6.17 -3.24 5.42
N TYR A 228 5.71 -4.40 5.89
CA TYR A 228 4.62 -4.47 6.86
C TYR A 228 5.03 -3.92 8.23
N GLU A 229 6.27 -4.13 8.66
CA GLU A 229 6.81 -3.55 9.89
C GLU A 229 6.91 -2.02 9.79
N ALA A 230 7.48 -1.50 8.71
CA ALA A 230 7.55 -0.08 8.44
C ALA A 230 6.15 0.57 8.41
N GLN A 231 5.17 -0.06 7.75
CA GLN A 231 3.78 0.40 7.74
C GLN A 231 3.13 0.33 9.13
N GLN A 232 3.41 -0.72 9.91
CA GLN A 232 2.90 -0.85 11.27
C GLN A 232 3.40 0.28 12.17
N ILE A 233 4.70 0.58 12.12
CA ILE A 233 5.32 1.66 12.89
C ILE A 233 4.71 3.01 12.50
N GLU A 234 4.58 3.27 11.20
CA GLU A 234 4.05 4.54 10.71
C GLU A 234 2.60 4.77 11.15
N PHE A 235 1.73 3.77 11.01
CA PHE A 235 0.35 3.86 11.46
C PHE A 235 0.23 3.98 12.99
N ALA A 236 1.06 3.25 13.74
CA ALA A 236 1.06 3.34 15.21
C ALA A 236 1.51 4.73 15.68
N ARG A 237 2.61 5.25 15.11
CA ARG A 237 3.14 6.58 15.39
C ARG A 237 2.11 7.66 15.09
N THR A 238 1.45 7.58 13.94
CA THR A 238 0.44 8.56 13.53
C THR A 238 -0.76 8.53 14.49
N ALA A 239 -1.24 7.33 14.87
CA ALA A 239 -2.36 7.20 15.81
C ALA A 239 -2.01 7.80 17.18
N ASP A 240 -0.79 7.54 17.65
CA ASP A 240 -0.25 8.04 18.91
C ASP A 240 -0.06 9.57 18.91
N GLN A 241 0.48 10.14 17.82
CA GLN A 241 0.57 11.60 17.64
C GLN A 241 -0.80 12.28 17.65
N LEU A 242 -1.77 11.75 16.90
CA LEU A 242 -3.14 12.29 16.88
C LEU A 242 -3.84 12.13 18.24
N THR A 243 -3.61 11.01 18.94
CA THR A 243 -4.16 10.79 20.28
C THR A 243 -3.60 11.81 21.27
N ARG A 244 -2.29 12.03 21.28
CA ARG A 244 -1.67 13.08 22.10
C ARG A 244 -2.21 14.46 21.76
N LEU A 245 -2.36 14.77 20.47
CA LEU A 245 -2.92 16.06 20.03
C LEU A 245 -4.33 16.29 20.61
N CYS A 246 -5.20 15.28 20.55
CA CYS A 246 -6.53 15.33 21.17
C CYS A 246 -6.46 15.51 22.69
N VAL A 247 -5.66 14.68 23.39
CA VAL A 247 -5.54 14.74 24.85
C VAL A 247 -5.04 16.10 25.31
N THR A 248 -3.98 16.64 24.68
CA THR A 248 -3.44 17.96 25.04
C THR A 248 -4.45 19.09 24.86
N ARG A 249 -5.27 19.03 23.80
CA ARG A 249 -6.36 20.00 23.56
C ARG A 249 -7.44 19.89 24.65
N GLU A 250 -7.86 18.67 24.97
CA GLU A 250 -8.92 18.38 25.93
C GLU A 250 -8.53 18.74 27.37
N THR A 251 -7.27 18.55 27.75
CA THR A 251 -6.76 18.92 29.08
C THR A 251 -6.44 20.42 29.22
N GLY A 252 -6.60 21.21 28.15
CA GLY A 252 -6.32 22.65 28.18
C GLY A 252 -4.83 23.00 28.31
N HIS A 253 -3.92 22.05 28.08
CA HIS A 253 -2.47 22.26 28.23
C HIS A 253 -1.78 22.73 26.94
N GLY A 254 -2.53 22.89 25.85
CA GLY A 254 -2.01 23.41 24.58
C GLY A 254 -3.08 23.44 23.49
N TRP A 255 -2.69 23.92 22.31
CA TRP A 255 -3.56 24.00 21.12
C TRP A 255 -4.84 24.81 21.36
N THR A 256 -4.75 25.92 22.08
CA THR A 256 -5.90 26.80 22.35
C THR A 256 -6.45 27.48 21.11
N ASP A 257 -5.58 27.71 20.12
CA ASP A 257 -5.93 28.19 18.80
C ASP A 257 -6.46 27.05 17.91
N ASP A 258 -7.69 27.21 17.44
CA ASP A 258 -8.39 26.25 16.61
C ASP A 258 -7.76 26.11 15.21
N ASP A 259 -7.25 27.21 14.65
CA ASP A 259 -6.60 27.19 13.34
C ASP A 259 -5.31 26.36 13.40
N ALA A 260 -4.45 26.64 14.38
CA ALA A 260 -3.23 25.88 14.61
C ALA A 260 -3.50 24.40 14.94
N PHE A 261 -4.52 24.10 15.74
CA PHE A 261 -4.89 22.73 16.07
C PHE A 261 -5.30 21.92 14.83
N VAL A 262 -6.23 22.46 14.01
CA VAL A 262 -6.70 21.77 12.82
C VAL A 262 -5.59 21.67 11.77
N ALA A 263 -4.77 22.72 11.62
CA ALA A 263 -3.61 22.70 10.73
C ALA A 263 -2.63 21.58 11.10
N GLU A 264 -2.31 21.44 12.40
CA GLU A 264 -1.41 20.40 12.90
C GLU A 264 -1.99 19.00 12.72
N ALA A 265 -3.28 18.81 13.03
CA ALA A 265 -3.96 17.54 12.83
C ALA A 265 -3.90 17.08 11.36
N GLU A 266 -4.23 17.97 10.42
CA GLU A 266 -4.16 17.65 8.99
C GLU A 266 -2.70 17.53 8.51
N ARG A 267 -1.73 18.22 9.12
CA ARG A 267 -0.29 18.04 8.82
C ARG A 267 0.18 16.64 9.21
N ILE A 268 -0.16 16.16 10.40
CA ILE A 268 0.14 14.79 10.85
C ILE A 268 -0.48 13.76 9.89
N ILE A 269 -1.73 13.97 9.47
CA ILE A 269 -2.41 13.10 8.51
C ILE A 269 -1.73 13.15 7.13
N SER A 270 -1.32 14.33 6.64
CA SER A 270 -0.63 14.47 5.35
C SER A 270 0.72 13.78 5.36
N LEU A 271 1.54 14.03 6.41
CA LEU A 271 2.86 13.41 6.55
C LEU A 271 2.81 11.90 6.60
N SER A 272 1.82 11.32 7.30
CA SER A 272 1.63 9.86 7.32
C SER A 272 1.38 9.31 5.90
N ASN A 273 0.58 10.03 5.10
CA ASN A 273 0.35 9.65 3.71
C ASN A 273 1.63 9.81 2.87
N GLU A 274 2.36 10.92 3.00
CA GLU A 274 3.59 11.23 2.24
C GLU A 274 4.76 10.30 2.59
N GLY A 275 4.98 10.03 3.88
CA GLY A 275 6.06 9.17 4.37
C GLY A 275 5.92 7.73 3.90
N TRP A 276 4.68 7.22 3.81
CA TRP A 276 4.44 5.93 3.18
C TRP A 276 4.63 5.97 1.65
N MET A 277 4.22 7.06 0.99
CA MET A 277 4.37 7.20 -0.47
C MET A 277 5.84 7.31 -0.91
N ALA A 278 6.68 8.00 -0.14
CA ALA A 278 8.12 8.12 -0.40
C ALA A 278 8.84 6.77 -0.30
N LYS A 279 8.58 6.00 0.78
CA LYS A 279 9.15 4.66 0.97
C LYS A 279 8.78 3.70 -0.16
N MET A 280 7.54 3.75 -0.63
CA MET A 280 7.08 2.91 -1.74
C MET A 280 7.83 3.20 -3.06
N ILE A 281 8.22 4.45 -3.31
CA ILE A 281 8.99 4.84 -4.50
C ILE A 281 10.45 4.39 -4.39
N GLU A 282 11.03 4.43 -3.19
CA GLU A 282 12.41 4.01 -2.90
C GLU A 282 12.57 2.49 -2.98
N GLU A 283 11.66 1.73 -2.36
CA GLU A 283 11.63 0.26 -2.39
C GLU A 283 11.49 -0.30 -3.82
N ASP A 284 10.64 0.32 -4.67
CA ASP A 284 10.50 -0.09 -6.06
C ASP A 284 11.71 0.30 -6.93
N GLY A 285 12.46 1.35 -6.56
CA GLY A 285 13.68 1.75 -7.24
C GLY A 285 14.86 0.80 -6.97
N ALA A 286 14.95 0.27 -5.76
CA ALA A 286 15.98 -0.70 -5.37
C ALA A 286 15.74 -2.10 -5.95
N ALA A 287 14.49 -2.50 -6.20
CA ALA A 287 14.15 -3.80 -6.78
C ALA A 287 14.37 -3.89 -8.31
N GLN A 288 14.71 -2.77 -8.97
CA GLN A 288 14.93 -2.67 -10.43
C GLN A 288 16.39 -2.44 -10.84
N GLN A 289 17.31 -2.34 -9.87
CA GLN A 289 18.76 -2.24 -10.08
C GLN A 289 19.42 -3.61 -9.88
#